data_AF-A0A9E0KJ50-F1
#
_entry.id   AF-A0A9E0KJ50-F1
#
_cell.length_a   1.000
_cell.length_b   1.000
_cell.length_c   1.000
_cell.angle_alpha   90.00
_cell.angle_beta   90.00
_cell.angle_gamma   90.00
#
_symmetry.space_group_name_H-M   'P 1'
#
loop_
_entity.id
_entity.type
_entity.pdbx_description
1 polymer ?
#
loop_
_entity_poly.entity_id
_entity_poly.type
_entity_poly.pdbx_seq_one_letter_code
_entity_poly.pdbx_strand_id
1 'polypeptide(L)'
;MMSMDQSTAKKRLGKIILERSFKYSDNPPFTLASGRQSNFYFNCKPTTLDPEGMNLIGEIVFDMLKDAPVTAAGGLTLGADPIANALAVISFQRGKPIKSFIVRKDVK
;
A
#
# COMPACT_ATOMS: atom_id res chain seq x y z
N MET A 1 19.50 -2.17 8.88
CA MET A 1 18.89 -2.09 7.53
C MET A 1 19.39 -0.84 6.85
N MET A 2 19.92 -0.93 5.63
CA MET A 2 20.34 0.22 4.83
C MET A 2 19.11 1.05 4.46
N SER A 3 19.12 2.36 4.72
CA SER A 3 18.10 3.27 4.23
C SER A 3 18.23 3.37 2.71
N MET A 4 17.26 2.84 1.96
CA MET A 4 17.17 3.05 0.51
C MET A 4 16.74 4.50 0.21
N ASP A 5 17.27 5.06 -0.88
CA ASP A 5 16.77 6.32 -1.43
C ASP A 5 15.26 6.22 -1.74
N GLN A 6 14.50 7.22 -1.31
CA GLN A 6 13.04 7.30 -1.48
C GLN A 6 12.63 7.21 -2.96
N SER A 7 13.41 7.80 -3.88
CA SER A 7 13.11 7.72 -5.31
C SER A 7 13.31 6.29 -5.83
N THR A 8 14.31 5.58 -5.32
CA THR A 8 14.62 4.18 -5.66
C THR A 8 13.55 3.23 -5.12
N ALA A 9 13.11 3.41 -3.87
CA ALA A 9 12.03 2.64 -3.27
C ALA A 9 10.71 2.79 -4.05
N LYS A 10 10.34 4.03 -4.40
CA LYS A 10 9.15 4.33 -5.22
C LYS A 10 9.23 3.69 -6.60
N LYS A 11 10.40 3.76 -7.26
CA LYS A 11 10.62 3.09 -8.56
C LYS A 11 10.47 1.58 -8.45
N ARG A 12 11.02 0.93 -7.41
CA ARG A 12 10.87 -0.51 -7.22
C ARG A 12 9.43 -0.91 -6.93
N LEU A 13 8.75 -0.19 -6.04
CA LEU A 13 7.34 -0.42 -5.76
C LEU A 13 6.49 -0.25 -7.03
N GLY A 14 6.77 0.76 -7.85
CA GLY A 14 6.12 0.95 -9.15
C GLY A 14 6.27 -0.25 -10.09
N LYS A 15 7.46 -0.86 -10.16
CA LYS A 15 7.67 -2.10 -10.93
C LYS A 15 6.82 -3.25 -10.39
N ILE A 16 6.79 -3.46 -9.07
CA ILE A 16 5.97 -4.50 -8.45
C ILE A 16 4.48 -4.31 -8.77
N ILE A 17 3.99 -3.06 -8.72
CA ILE A 17 2.60 -2.74 -9.07
C ILE A 17 2.31 -3.13 -10.52
N LEU A 18 3.21 -2.79 -11.45
CA LEU A 18 3.05 -3.13 -12.87
C LEU A 18 3.07 -4.64 -13.09
N GLU A 19 3.94 -5.36 -12.39
CA GLU A 19 4.10 -6.82 -12.52
C GLU A 19 2.93 -7.61 -11.92
N ARG A 20 2.34 -7.14 -10.81
CA ARG A 20 1.44 -7.96 -9.98
C ARG A 20 0.02 -7.40 -9.83
N SER A 21 -0.15 -6.10 -10.03
CA SER A 21 -1.37 -5.38 -9.65
C SER A 21 -2.01 -4.62 -10.80
N PHE A 22 -1.36 -4.55 -11.95
CA PHE A 22 -1.85 -3.89 -13.15
C PHE A 22 -2.17 -4.90 -14.25
N LYS A 23 -3.26 -4.67 -14.98
CA LYS A 23 -3.59 -5.38 -16.22
C LYS A 23 -4.12 -4.39 -17.26
N TYR A 24 -3.83 -4.70 -18.52
CA TYR A 24 -4.32 -3.97 -19.68
C TYR A 24 -4.98 -4.94 -20.67
N SER A 25 -6.11 -4.54 -21.26
CA SER A 25 -6.82 -5.29 -22.29
C SER A 25 -7.63 -4.34 -23.16
N ASP A 26 -7.41 -4.38 -24.47
CA ASP A 26 -8.21 -3.62 -25.44
C ASP A 26 -9.51 -4.35 -25.84
N ASN A 27 -9.53 -5.69 -25.78
CA ASN A 27 -10.70 -6.49 -26.10
C ASN A 27 -10.66 -7.91 -25.48
N PRO A 28 -11.61 -8.28 -24.61
CA PRO A 28 -12.66 -7.44 -24.04
C PRO A 28 -12.09 -6.48 -22.98
N PRO A 29 -12.66 -5.27 -22.82
CA PRO A 29 -12.32 -4.38 -21.71
C PRO A 29 -12.80 -4.98 -20.38
N PHE A 30 -12.22 -4.49 -19.28
CA PHE A 30 -12.60 -4.91 -17.94
C PHE A 30 -13.87 -4.19 -17.49
N THR A 31 -14.82 -4.95 -16.92
CA THR A 31 -15.97 -4.37 -16.22
C THR A 31 -15.57 -4.03 -14.78
N LEU A 32 -15.66 -2.75 -14.43
CA LEU A 32 -15.32 -2.27 -13.10
C LEU A 32 -16.49 -2.46 -12.12
N ALA A 33 -16.20 -2.35 -10.81
CA ALA A 33 -17.23 -2.40 -9.77
C ALA A 33 -18.32 -1.32 -9.91
N SER A 34 -18.06 -0.25 -10.67
CA SER A 34 -19.04 0.78 -11.02
C SER A 34 -19.95 0.40 -12.20
N GLY A 35 -19.74 -0.77 -12.82
CA GLY A 35 -20.39 -1.19 -14.06
C GLY A 35 -19.79 -0.59 -15.34
N ARG A 36 -18.86 0.37 -15.22
CA ARG A 36 -18.17 0.98 -16.38
C ARG A 36 -17.14 0.02 -16.97
N GLN A 37 -16.87 0.17 -18.27
CA GLN A 37 -15.79 -0.53 -18.95
C GLN A 37 -14.49 0.28 -18.88
N SER A 38 -13.35 -0.40 -18.80
CA SER A 38 -12.01 0.20 -18.81
C SER A 38 -11.00 -0.77 -19.40
N ASN A 39 -10.07 -0.26 -20.21
CA ASN A 39 -8.95 -1.06 -20.73
C ASN A 39 -7.89 -1.31 -19.63
N PHE A 40 -7.96 -0.56 -18.54
CA PHE A 40 -7.05 -0.64 -17.40
C PHE A 40 -7.75 -1.28 -16.20
N TYR A 41 -7.06 -2.21 -15.54
CA TYR A 41 -7.51 -2.83 -14.30
C TYR A 41 -6.40 -2.80 -13.25
N PHE A 42 -6.76 -2.32 -12.06
CA PHE A 42 -5.86 -2.28 -10.90
C PHE A 42 -6.44 -3.09 -9.74
N ASN A 43 -5.68 -4.09 -9.29
CA ASN A 43 -5.92 -4.80 -8.04
C ASN A 43 -4.63 -4.79 -7.23
N CYS A 44 -4.53 -3.89 -6.25
CA CYS A 44 -3.31 -3.69 -5.47
C CYS A 44 -3.09 -4.75 -4.38
N LYS A 45 -4.06 -5.62 -4.08
CA LYS A 45 -3.93 -6.66 -3.03
C LYS A 45 -2.68 -7.54 -3.17
N PRO A 46 -2.32 -8.05 -4.37
CA PRO A 46 -1.08 -8.79 -4.57
C PRO A 46 0.18 -8.00 -4.23
N THR A 47 0.20 -6.68 -4.43
CA THR A 47 1.34 -5.83 -4.05
C THR A 47 1.35 -5.52 -2.56
N THR A 48 0.19 -5.16 -1.99
CA THR A 48 0.09 -4.76 -0.58
C THR A 48 0.27 -5.93 0.39
N LEU A 49 0.07 -7.17 -0.08
CA LEU A 49 0.27 -8.41 0.68
C LEU A 49 1.56 -9.17 0.30
N ASP A 50 2.34 -8.64 -0.65
CA ASP A 50 3.65 -9.18 -0.99
C ASP A 50 4.70 -8.72 0.03
N PRO A 51 5.62 -9.58 0.49
CA PRO A 51 6.61 -9.19 1.49
C PRO A 51 7.47 -7.98 1.09
N GLU A 52 7.95 -7.94 -0.16
CA GLU A 52 8.77 -6.83 -0.65
C GLU A 52 7.93 -5.56 -0.84
N GLY A 53 6.76 -5.70 -1.46
CA GLY A 53 5.81 -4.60 -1.65
C GLY A 53 5.39 -3.97 -0.34
N MET A 54 5.03 -4.77 0.66
CA MET A 54 4.61 -4.33 1.98
C MET A 54 5.75 -3.62 2.73
N ASN A 55 6.98 -4.14 2.65
CA ASN A 55 8.16 -3.48 3.21
C ASN A 55 8.42 -2.10 2.58
N LEU A 56 8.39 -2.02 1.24
CA LEU A 56 8.57 -0.76 0.51
C LEU A 56 7.47 0.26 0.82
N ILE A 57 6.23 -0.19 0.91
CA ILE A 57 5.09 0.65 1.30
C ILE A 57 5.32 1.23 2.69
N GLY A 58 5.67 0.40 3.67
CA GLY A 58 5.92 0.86 5.05
C GLY A 58 7.04 1.90 5.13
N GLU A 59 8.15 1.68 4.43
CA GLU A 59 9.27 2.63 4.36
C GLU A 59 8.87 3.96 3.71
N ILE A 60 8.21 3.91 2.55
CA ILE A 60 7.77 5.13 1.84
C ILE A 60 6.78 5.93 2.69
N VAL A 61 5.79 5.27 3.29
CA VAL A 61 4.77 5.92 4.11
C VAL A 61 5.36 6.47 5.40
N PHE A 62 6.28 5.73 6.05
CA PHE A 62 6.98 6.22 7.23
C PHE A 62 7.77 7.49 6.92
N ASP A 63 8.55 7.49 5.84
CA ASP A 63 9.32 8.67 5.44
C ASP A 63 8.46 9.89 5.14
N MET A 64 7.23 9.69 4.65
CA MET A 64 6.27 10.78 4.44
C MET A 64 5.69 11.35 5.75
N LEU A 65 5.71 10.57 6.84
CA LEU A 65 5.03 10.91 8.10
C LEU A 65 5.96 11.15 9.28
N LYS A 66 7.26 10.82 9.18
CA LYS A 66 8.22 10.81 10.30
C LYS A 66 8.39 12.15 11.04
N ASP A 67 8.01 13.25 10.39
CA ASP A 67 8.09 14.62 10.93
C ASP A 67 6.71 15.17 11.35
N ALA A 68 5.63 14.41 11.12
CA ALA A 68 4.29 14.74 11.57
C ALA A 68 3.99 14.10 12.94
N PRO A 69 3.16 14.72 13.80
CA PRO A 69 2.79 14.19 15.10
C PRO A 69 1.72 13.09 15.00
N VAL A 70 1.97 12.06 14.19
CA VAL A 70 1.05 10.93 13.98
C VAL A 70 1.30 9.86 15.04
N THR A 71 0.24 9.44 15.72
CA THR A 71 0.30 8.42 16.79
C THR A 71 -0.32 7.08 16.37
N ALA A 72 -1.21 7.10 15.37
CA ALA A 72 -1.86 5.91 14.83
C ALA A 72 -2.30 6.08 13.37
N ALA A 73 -2.44 4.97 12.65
CA ALA A 73 -2.95 4.89 11.28
C ALA A 73 -4.06 3.83 11.18
N GLY A 74 -5.20 4.22 10.62
CA GLY A 74 -6.36 3.35 10.42
C GLY A 74 -6.48 2.88 8.98
N GLY A 75 -6.46 1.57 8.74
CA GLY A 75 -6.74 1.00 7.42
C GLY A 75 -8.23 0.75 7.23
N LEU A 76 -8.85 1.28 6.16
CA LEU A 76 -10.18 0.82 5.73
C LEU A 76 -10.07 -0.57 5.08
N THR A 77 -10.76 -1.53 5.65
CA THR A 77 -10.71 -2.93 5.21
C THR A 77 -11.23 -3.11 3.78
N LEU A 78 -10.63 -3.97 2.96
CA LEU A 78 -9.44 -4.83 3.21
C LEU A 78 -8.15 -4.24 2.59
N GLY A 79 -8.27 -3.21 1.75
CA GLY A 79 -7.15 -2.73 0.93
C GLY A 79 -6.13 -1.87 1.68
N ALA A 80 -6.56 -1.13 2.69
CA ALA A 80 -5.69 -0.23 3.43
C ALA A 80 -5.11 -0.84 4.72
N ASP A 81 -5.67 -1.95 5.23
CA ASP A 81 -5.15 -2.65 6.41
C ASP A 81 -3.67 -3.03 6.27
N PRO A 82 -3.21 -3.63 5.14
CA PRO A 82 -1.81 -4.00 4.98
C PRO A 82 -0.87 -2.78 4.95
N ILE A 83 -1.35 -1.64 4.44
CA ILE A 83 -0.58 -0.39 4.40
C ILE A 83 -0.36 0.16 5.81
N ALA A 84 -1.43 0.20 6.63
CA ALA A 84 -1.34 0.65 8.02
C ALA A 84 -0.44 -0.29 8.85
N ASN A 85 -0.54 -1.60 8.65
CA ASN A 85 0.28 -2.58 9.33
C ASN A 85 1.76 -2.49 8.93
N ALA A 86 2.05 -2.29 7.64
CA ALA A 86 3.40 -2.06 7.16
C ALA A 86 4.04 -0.83 7.81
N LEU A 87 3.30 0.28 7.86
CA LEU A 87 3.73 1.50 8.55
C LEU A 87 4.03 1.22 10.03
N ALA A 88 3.15 0.52 10.73
CA ALA A 88 3.35 0.24 12.15
C ALA A 88 4.66 -0.54 12.41
N VAL A 89 4.90 -1.60 11.65
CA VAL A 89 6.13 -2.40 11.77
C VAL A 89 7.38 -1.57 11.47
N ILE A 90 7.40 -0.85 10.35
CA ILE A 90 8.55 -0.02 9.96
C ILE A 90 8.78 1.10 10.97
N SER A 91 7.73 1.77 11.44
CA SER A 91 7.83 2.86 12.40
C SER A 91 8.45 2.43 13.73
N PHE A 92 8.16 1.21 14.19
CA PHE A 92 8.78 0.61 15.36
C PHE A 92 10.27 0.35 15.11
N GLN A 93 10.63 -0.23 13.97
CA GLN A 93 12.02 -0.47 13.58
C GLN A 93 12.84 0.83 13.42
N ARG A 94 12.17 1.93 13.09
CA ARG A 94 12.75 3.28 12.93
C ARG A 94 12.75 4.10 14.23
N GLY A 95 12.29 3.53 15.35
CA GLY A 95 12.32 4.18 16.66
C GLY A 95 11.28 5.29 16.89
N LYS A 96 10.27 5.39 16.01
CA LYS A 96 9.14 6.34 16.15
C LYS A 96 7.81 5.57 15.99
N PRO A 97 7.38 4.78 16.99
CA PRO A 97 6.26 3.85 16.81
C PRO A 97 4.93 4.55 16.50
N ILE A 98 4.25 4.10 15.44
CA ILE A 98 2.90 4.49 15.04
C ILE A 98 2.03 3.24 15.14
N LYS A 99 0.91 3.31 15.88
CA LYS A 99 -0.01 2.17 16.03
C LYS A 99 -0.81 1.94 14.74
N SER A 100 -1.05 0.70 14.35
CA SER A 100 -2.09 0.40 13.33
C SER A 100 -3.40 0.00 13.99
N PHE A 101 -4.50 0.31 13.32
CA PHE A 101 -5.82 -0.22 13.65
C PHE A 101 -6.65 -0.44 12.37
N ILE A 102 -7.68 -1.26 12.49
CA ILE A 102 -8.54 -1.66 11.37
C ILE A 102 -9.86 -0.90 11.45
N VAL A 103 -10.26 -0.29 10.35
CA VAL A 103 -11.54 0.38 10.16
C VAL A 103 -12.42 -0.54 9.32
N ARG A 104 -13.47 -1.09 9.95
CA ARG A 104 -14.46 -1.94 9.27
C ARG A 104 -15.42 -1.08 8.45
N LYS A 105 -15.87 -1.60 7.31
CA LYS A 105 -16.84 -0.92 6.43
C LYS A 105 -18.24 -0.83 7.06
N ASP A 106 -18.61 -1.86 7.81
CA ASP A 106 -19.85 -1.90 8.58
C ASP A 106 -19.54 -2.00 10.08
N VAL A 107 -20.33 -1.29 10.88
CA VAL A 107 -20.15 -1.20 12.34
C VAL A 107 -20.71 -2.42 13.06
N LYS A 108 -21.62 -3.16 12.41
CA LYS A 108 -22.27 -4.35 12.96
C LYS A 108 -21.30 -5.52 13.17
#